data_AF-A0AAU3VJG3-F1
#
_entry.id   AF-A0AAU3VJG3-F1
#
_cell.length_a   1.000
_cell.length_b   1.000
_cell.length_c   1.000
_cell.angle_alpha   90.00
_cell.angle_beta   90.00
_cell.angle_gamma   90.00
#
_symmetry.space_group_name_H-M   'P 1'
#
loop_
_entity.id
_entity.type
_entity.pdbx_description
1 polymer ?
#
loop_
_entity_poly.entity_id
_entity_poly.type
_entity_poly.pdbx_seq_one_letter_code
_entity_poly.pdbx_strand_id
1 'polypeptide(L)'
;MACRISELVIHATDAERLAAFWSEVLGYVELGREDDGSIEIGPPDVGFGGPQPTLILSPSSEPRTGRLPLHIDVNPVDRDQDAELERLLALGARPADVGQTGTENWHVLADPEGNEFCLLRRRLQPL
;
A
#
# COMPACT_ATOMS: atom_id res chain seq x y z
N MET A 1 2.69 20.04 -18.20
CA MET A 1 2.59 18.58 -17.90
C MET A 1 1.41 18.01 -18.67
N ALA A 2 1.53 16.79 -19.21
CA ALA A 2 0.44 16.16 -19.97
C ALA A 2 -0.48 15.30 -19.08
N CYS A 3 0.08 14.54 -18.12
CA CYS A 3 -0.68 13.67 -17.21
C CYS A 3 -0.02 13.60 -15.81
N ARG A 4 -0.78 13.15 -14.80
CA ARG A 4 -0.33 12.72 -13.46
C ARG A 4 -1.06 11.43 -13.10
N ILE A 5 -0.50 10.62 -12.19
CA ILE A 5 -1.22 9.48 -11.60
C ILE A 5 -2.21 10.06 -10.58
N SER A 6 -3.50 9.75 -10.75
CA SER A 6 -4.56 10.16 -9.82
C SER A 6 -4.87 9.09 -8.79
N GLU A 7 -4.94 7.83 -9.24
CA GLU A 7 -5.37 6.70 -8.42
C GLU A 7 -4.71 5.40 -8.91
N LEU A 8 -4.66 4.41 -8.03
CA LEU A 8 -4.27 3.04 -8.36
C LEU A 8 -5.37 2.09 -7.86
N VAL A 9 -5.78 1.14 -8.70
CA VAL A 9 -6.81 0.16 -8.35
C VAL A 9 -6.15 -1.17 -8.00
N ILE A 10 -6.49 -1.71 -6.83
CA ILE A 10 -6.06 -3.03 -6.36
C ILE A 10 -7.31 -3.88 -6.18
N HIS A 11 -7.39 -4.99 -6.90
CA HIS A 11 -8.44 -5.98 -6.69
C HIS A 11 -8.18 -6.76 -5.39
N ALA A 12 -9.23 -6.90 -4.58
CA ALA A 12 -9.16 -7.44 -3.24
C ALA A 12 -10.27 -8.48 -3.02
N THR A 13 -9.92 -9.61 -2.42
CA THR A 13 -10.91 -10.58 -1.93
C THR A 13 -11.60 -10.11 -0.64
N ASP A 14 -10.91 -9.26 0.14
CA ASP A 14 -11.41 -8.58 1.34
C ASP A 14 -10.99 -7.10 1.28
N ALA A 15 -11.78 -6.31 0.53
CA ALA A 15 -11.52 -4.90 0.31
C ALA A 15 -11.46 -4.08 1.61
N GLU A 16 -12.27 -4.43 2.62
CA GLU A 16 -12.28 -3.77 3.93
C GLU A 16 -10.96 -3.97 4.66
N ARG A 17 -10.50 -5.22 4.75
CA ARG A 17 -9.24 -5.54 5.40
C ARG A 17 -8.06 -4.89 4.70
N LEU A 18 -8.10 -4.85 3.36
CA LEU A 18 -7.01 -4.27 2.58
C LEU A 18 -7.00 -2.74 2.67
N ALA A 19 -8.18 -2.10 2.66
CA ALA A 19 -8.32 -0.66 2.86
C ALA A 19 -7.83 -0.24 4.25
N ALA A 20 -8.20 -0.98 5.30
CA ALA A 20 -7.74 -0.72 6.67
C ALA A 20 -6.22 -0.84 6.79
N PHE A 21 -5.63 -1.89 6.22
CA PHE A 21 -4.18 -2.08 6.20
C PHE A 21 -3.47 -0.92 5.50
N TRP A 22 -3.84 -0.59 4.26
CA TRP A 22 -3.16 0.47 3.51
C TRP A 22 -3.41 1.87 4.07
N SER A 23 -4.55 2.10 4.73
CA SER A 23 -4.81 3.34 5.48
C SER A 23 -3.78 3.52 6.60
N GLU A 24 -3.53 2.48 7.39
CA GLU A 24 -2.52 2.53 8.47
C GLU A 24 -1.07 2.61 7.93
N VAL A 25 -0.78 2.00 6.78
CA VAL A 25 0.54 2.09 6.15
C VAL A 25 0.83 3.51 5.67
N LEU A 26 -0.11 4.14 4.97
CA LEU A 26 0.09 5.41 4.26
C LEU A 26 -0.39 6.64 5.05
N GLY A 27 -1.06 6.45 6.18
CA GLY A 27 -1.76 7.52 6.90
C GLY A 27 -2.96 8.04 6.09
N TYR A 28 -3.56 7.18 5.28
CA TYR A 28 -4.73 7.52 4.45
C TYR A 28 -6.03 7.36 5.23
N VAL A 29 -7.10 7.97 4.72
CA VAL A 29 -8.46 7.86 5.23
C VAL A 29 -9.41 7.40 4.12
N GLU A 30 -10.53 6.78 4.49
CA GLU A 30 -11.61 6.47 3.55
C GLU A 30 -12.21 7.78 2.99
N LEU A 31 -12.22 7.90 1.66
CA LEU A 31 -12.79 9.03 0.95
C LEU A 31 -14.21 8.75 0.45
N GLY A 32 -14.51 7.50 0.14
CA GLY A 32 -15.81 7.12 -0.40
C GLY A 32 -15.92 5.62 -0.70
N ARG A 33 -17.14 5.23 -1.06
CA ARG A 33 -17.51 3.87 -1.45
C ARG A 33 -18.40 3.90 -2.67
N GLU A 34 -18.17 2.94 -3.57
CA GLU A 34 -18.97 2.75 -4.77
C GLU A 34 -20.03 1.65 -4.57
N ASP A 35 -21.04 1.63 -5.45
CA ASP A 35 -22.16 0.65 -5.38
C ASP A 35 -21.69 -0.80 -5.55
N ASP A 36 -20.54 -1.03 -6.18
CA ASP A 36 -19.93 -2.36 -6.35
C ASP A 36 -19.15 -2.84 -5.12
N GLY A 37 -19.12 -2.02 -4.05
CA GLY A 37 -18.38 -2.30 -2.82
C GLY A 37 -16.92 -1.86 -2.84
N SER A 38 -16.47 -1.18 -3.90
CA SER A 38 -15.13 -0.58 -3.94
C SER A 38 -14.98 0.50 -2.87
N ILE A 39 -13.79 0.56 -2.26
CA ILE A 39 -13.45 1.53 -1.22
C ILE A 39 -12.29 2.38 -1.74
N GLU A 40 -12.47 3.70 -1.78
CA GLU A 40 -11.38 4.63 -2.08
C GLU A 40 -10.76 5.15 -0.77
N ILE A 41 -9.44 5.04 -0.66
CA ILE A 41 -8.65 5.63 0.43
C ILE A 41 -7.64 6.64 -0.13
N GLY A 42 -7.38 7.70 0.60
CA GLY A 42 -6.45 8.73 0.15
C GLY A 42 -5.93 9.64 1.25
N PRO A 43 -5.06 10.61 0.91
CA PRO A 43 -4.50 11.52 1.89
C PRO A 43 -5.61 12.34 2.58
N PRO A 44 -5.55 12.52 3.91
CA PRO A 44 -6.54 13.33 4.61
C PRO A 44 -6.54 14.77 4.09
N ASP A 45 -7.73 15.40 4.12
CA ASP A 45 -8.00 16.80 3.69
C ASP A 45 -7.74 17.14 2.21
N VAL A 46 -6.95 16.34 1.49
CA VAL A 46 -6.61 16.57 0.08
C VAL A 46 -7.41 15.64 -0.84
N GLY A 47 -7.44 14.35 -0.54
CA GLY A 47 -8.13 13.34 -1.35
C GLY A 47 -7.65 13.25 -2.80
N PHE A 48 -8.59 12.90 -3.70
CA PHE A 48 -8.35 12.74 -5.13
C PHE A 48 -7.77 14.00 -5.80
N GLY A 49 -6.79 13.82 -6.68
CA GLY A 49 -6.19 14.90 -7.47
C GLY A 49 -5.03 15.64 -6.79
N GLY A 50 -4.72 15.30 -5.54
CA GLY A 50 -3.56 15.77 -4.78
C GLY A 50 -2.20 15.36 -5.37
N PRO A 51 -1.08 15.66 -4.67
CA PRO A 51 0.26 15.27 -5.11
C PRO A 51 0.52 13.76 -4.97
N GLN A 52 -0.17 13.09 -4.03
CA GLN A 52 -0.16 11.64 -3.89
C GLN A 52 -1.40 11.03 -4.55
N PRO A 53 -1.28 9.85 -5.19
CA PRO A 53 -2.44 9.15 -5.72
C PRO A 53 -3.28 8.51 -4.61
N THR A 54 -4.58 8.36 -4.84
CA THR A 54 -5.47 7.55 -4.00
C THR A 54 -5.34 6.05 -4.35
N LEU A 55 -5.84 5.18 -3.46
CA LEU A 55 -5.96 3.75 -3.73
C LEU A 55 -7.44 3.37 -3.74
N ILE A 56 -7.86 2.61 -4.76
CA ILE A 56 -9.19 2.00 -4.84
C ILE A 56 -9.04 0.51 -4.60
N LEU A 57 -9.67 0.01 -3.54
CA LEU A 57 -9.72 -1.40 -3.20
C LEU A 57 -11.02 -1.97 -3.75
N SER A 58 -10.93 -2.68 -4.87
CA SER A 58 -12.10 -3.14 -5.63
C SER A 58 -12.38 -4.63 -5.36
N PRO A 59 -13.57 -5.01 -4.86
CA PRO A 59 -13.92 -6.39 -4.58
C PRO A 59 -13.75 -7.32 -5.79
N SER A 60 -13.13 -8.47 -5.57
CA SER A 60 -13.04 -9.56 -6.53
C SER A 60 -13.41 -10.88 -5.88
N SER A 61 -14.31 -11.63 -6.52
CA SER A 61 -14.68 -12.99 -6.10
C SER A 61 -13.59 -14.03 -6.42
N GLU A 62 -12.66 -13.69 -7.30
CA GLU A 62 -11.54 -14.55 -7.69
C GLU A 62 -10.26 -14.04 -7.02
N PRO A 63 -9.65 -14.85 -6.13
CA PRO A 63 -8.33 -14.53 -5.60
C PRO A 63 -7.33 -14.39 -6.75
N ARG A 64 -6.46 -13.38 -6.70
CA ARG A 64 -5.44 -13.22 -7.72
C ARG A 64 -4.54 -14.46 -7.74
N THR A 65 -4.33 -15.01 -8.93
CA THR A 65 -3.32 -16.05 -9.16
C THR A 65 -1.99 -15.41 -9.52
N GLY A 66 -0.97 -15.65 -8.70
CA GLY A 66 0.37 -15.10 -8.90
C GLY A 66 0.57 -13.68 -8.37
N ARG A 67 1.72 -13.10 -8.73
CA ARG A 67 2.19 -11.81 -8.21
C ARG A 67 1.38 -10.64 -8.77
N LEU A 68 1.25 -9.57 -7.99
CA LEU A 68 0.77 -8.29 -8.52
C LEU A 68 1.85 -7.79 -9.49
N PRO A 69 1.56 -7.53 -10.78
CA PRO A 69 2.54 -6.95 -11.70
C PRO A 69 2.70 -5.43 -11.50
N LEU A 70 2.58 -4.98 -10.24
CA LEU A 70 2.79 -3.61 -9.79
C LEU A 70 3.67 -3.67 -8.55
N HIS A 71 4.67 -2.79 -8.51
CA HIS A 71 5.56 -2.68 -7.37
C HIS A 71 5.26 -1.39 -6.62
N ILE A 72 4.82 -1.51 -5.37
CA ILE A 72 4.58 -0.36 -4.50
C ILE A 72 5.76 -0.25 -3.54
N ASP A 73 6.46 0.87 -3.63
CA ASP A 73 7.57 1.18 -2.73
C ASP A 73 7.11 2.21 -1.70
N VAL A 74 7.28 1.90 -0.42
CA VAL A 74 7.01 2.81 0.70
C VAL A 74 8.30 3.14 1.44
N ASN A 75 8.30 4.29 2.11
CA ASN A 75 9.45 4.81 2.84
C ASN A 75 9.03 5.23 4.24
N PRO A 76 9.86 5.00 5.27
CA PRO A 76 9.64 5.60 6.58
C PRO A 76 9.62 7.13 6.48
N VAL A 77 8.83 7.76 7.35
CA VAL A 77 8.72 9.23 7.42
C VAL A 77 9.20 9.75 8.78
N ASP A 78 8.61 9.27 9.87
CA ASP A 78 8.87 9.74 11.23
C ASP A 78 9.81 8.83 12.04
N ARG A 79 10.01 7.58 11.60
CA ARG A 79 10.87 6.57 12.24
C ARG A 79 11.90 5.98 11.27
N ASP A 80 12.82 5.16 11.78
CA ASP A 80 13.80 4.46 10.93
C ASP A 80 13.18 3.21 10.27
N GLN A 81 13.95 2.58 9.39
CA GLN A 81 13.48 1.44 8.62
C GLN A 81 13.15 0.24 9.51
N ASP A 82 13.95 -0.02 10.54
CA ASP A 82 13.75 -1.18 11.42
C ASP A 82 12.49 -1.00 12.28
N ALA A 83 12.29 0.18 12.86
CA ALA A 83 11.09 0.50 13.61
C ALA A 83 9.83 0.49 12.73
N GLU A 84 9.94 0.95 11.46
CA GLU A 84 8.82 0.86 10.53
C GLU A 84 8.53 -0.58 10.10
N LEU A 85 9.56 -1.39 9.88
CA LEU A 85 9.40 -2.81 9.60
C LEU A 85 8.63 -3.51 10.73
N GLU A 86 9.03 -3.30 11.99
CA GLU A 86 8.33 -3.85 13.15
C GLU A 86 6.85 -3.43 13.19
N ARG A 87 6.55 -2.17 12.90
CA ARG A 87 5.17 -1.66 12.83
C ARG A 87 4.37 -2.32 11.71
N LEU A 88 4.92 -2.40 10.49
CA LEU A 88 4.24 -3.02 9.35
C LEU A 88 3.93 -4.49 9.62
N LEU A 89 4.87 -5.21 10.24
CA LEU A 89 4.65 -6.60 10.66
C LEU A 89 3.52 -6.70 11.70
N ALA A 90 3.46 -5.77 12.67
CA ALA A 90 2.38 -5.71 13.66
C ALA A 90 1.00 -5.40 13.04
N LEU A 91 0.96 -4.63 11.94
CA LEU A 91 -0.25 -4.35 11.16
C LEU A 91 -0.71 -5.54 10.31
N GLY A 92 0.10 -6.60 10.19
CA GLY A 92 -0.24 -7.82 9.46
C GLY A 92 0.48 -7.99 8.12
N ALA A 93 1.48 -7.15 7.82
CA ALA A 93 2.40 -7.43 6.73
C ALA A 93 3.21 -8.70 7.06
N ARG A 94 3.65 -9.42 6.02
CA ARG A 94 4.49 -10.62 6.16
C ARG A 94 5.75 -10.47 5.33
N PRO A 95 6.93 -10.97 5.75
CA PRO A 95 8.08 -11.04 4.86
C PRO A 95 7.75 -11.84 3.61
N ALA A 96 8.15 -11.33 2.44
CA ALA A 96 8.02 -12.01 1.16
C ALA A 96 9.41 -12.28 0.59
N ASP A 97 9.60 -13.44 -0.04
CA ASP A 97 10.85 -13.81 -0.71
C ASP A 97 10.65 -13.81 -2.22
N VAL A 98 11.34 -12.90 -2.89
CA VAL A 98 11.37 -12.75 -4.35
C VAL A 98 12.78 -12.97 -4.91
N GLY A 99 13.67 -13.58 -4.12
CA GLY A 99 15.07 -13.84 -4.48
C GLY A 99 16.06 -12.78 -4.00
N GLN A 100 15.66 -11.94 -3.05
CA GLN A 100 16.59 -11.01 -2.39
C GLN A 100 17.61 -11.76 -1.53
N THR A 101 18.82 -11.19 -1.42
CA THR A 101 19.97 -11.81 -0.73
C THR A 101 20.09 -11.43 0.75
N GLY A 102 19.34 -10.42 1.19
CA GLY A 102 19.47 -9.81 2.52
C GLY A 102 20.52 -8.70 2.60
N THR A 103 21.12 -8.31 1.47
CA THR A 103 22.08 -7.18 1.39
C THR A 103 21.46 -5.92 0.77
N GLU A 104 20.22 -6.05 0.28
CA GLU A 104 19.44 -4.98 -0.31
C GLU A 104 19.08 -3.92 0.74
N ASN A 105 18.91 -2.67 0.30
CA ASN A 105 18.49 -1.57 1.18
C ASN A 105 16.97 -1.49 1.31
N TRP A 106 16.26 -2.61 1.19
CA TRP A 106 14.80 -2.69 1.30
C TRP A 106 14.37 -4.05 1.82
N HIS A 107 13.20 -4.08 2.46
CA HIS A 107 12.53 -5.32 2.83
C HIS A 107 11.35 -5.54 1.88
N VAL A 108 11.27 -6.73 1.31
CA VAL A 108 10.10 -7.14 0.53
C VAL A 108 9.08 -7.73 1.51
N LEU A 109 7.88 -7.16 1.51
CA LEU A 109 6.77 -7.54 2.36
C LEU A 109 5.57 -7.89 1.50
N ALA A 110 4.66 -8.68 2.05
CA ALA A 110 3.36 -8.98 1.51
C ALA A 110 2.31 -8.35 2.42
N ASP A 111 1.32 -7.68 1.83
CA ASP A 111 0.13 -7.23 2.54
C ASP A 111 -0.75 -8.43 2.98
N PRO A 112 -1.90 -8.18 3.65
CA PRO A 112 -2.74 -9.26 4.16
C PRO A 112 -3.23 -10.28 3.10
N GLU A 113 -3.33 -9.87 1.83
CA GLU A 113 -3.74 -10.71 0.69
C GLU A 113 -2.57 -11.30 -0.10
N GLY A 114 -1.33 -10.99 0.28
CA GLY A 114 -0.14 -11.51 -0.40
C GLY A 114 0.35 -10.62 -1.55
N ASN A 115 -0.11 -9.38 -1.67
CA ASN A 115 0.46 -8.44 -2.62
C ASN A 115 1.80 -7.94 -2.12
N GLU A 116 2.83 -8.11 -2.93
CA GLU A 116 4.18 -7.71 -2.58
C GLU A 116 4.37 -6.19 -2.69
N PHE A 117 5.05 -5.61 -1.73
CA PHE A 117 5.48 -4.21 -1.68
C PHE A 117 6.83 -4.12 -0.97
N CYS A 118 7.58 -3.03 -1.16
CA CYS A 118 8.87 -2.84 -0.52
C CYS A 118 8.87 -1.70 0.50
N LEU A 119 9.46 -1.96 1.67
CA LEU A 119 9.88 -0.92 2.60
C LEU A 119 11.33 -0.52 2.30
N LEU A 120 11.52 0.64 1.68
CA LEU A 120 12.83 1.17 1.32
C LEU A 120 13.52 1.87 2.50
N ARG A 121 14.86 1.85 2.53
CA ARG A 121 15.66 2.43 3.63
C ARG A 121 15.62 3.95 3.74
N ARG A 122 15.43 4.66 2.62
CA ARG A 122 15.47 6.13 2.62
C ARG A 122 14.29 6.67 3.44
N ARG A 123 14.55 7.62 4.33
CA ARG A 123 13.49 8.38 5.00
C ARG A 123 13.02 9.53 4.10
N LEU A 124 11.71 9.71 3.97
CA LEU A 124 11.11 10.85 3.28
C LEU A 124 10.66 11.91 4.28
N GLN A 125 10.54 13.16 3.83
CA GLN A 125 9.89 14.19 4.61
C GLN A 125 8.36 13.98 4.56
N PRO A 126 7.61 14.30 5.64
CA PRO A 126 6.17 14.38 5.56
C PRO A 126 5.75 15.34 4.44
N LEU A 127 4.64 15.02 3.76
CA LEU A 127 4.01 15.93 2.81
C LEU A 127 3.16 16.98 3.51
#